data_AF-A0A370X0H2-F1
#
_entry.id   AF-A0A370X0H2-F1
#
_cell.length_a   1.000
_cell.length_b   1.000
_cell.length_c   1.000
_cell.angle_alpha   90.00
_cell.angle_beta   90.00
_cell.angle_gamma   90.00
#
_symmetry.space_group_name_H-M   'P 1'
#
loop_
_entity.id
_entity.type
_entity.pdbx_description
1 polymer ?
#
loop_
_entity_poly.entity_id
_entity_poly.type
_entity_poly.pdbx_seq_one_letter_code
_entity_poly.pdbx_strand_id
1 'polypeptide(L)'
;MDIDSTARAILLELRVRVEAGGEGGTYGDRSEALRDLDAILANLSVNKIRELLLPTANLQELSMDCGWGGQFNDLAAKLEKVLGIE
;
A
#
# COMPACT_ATOMS: atom_id res chain seq x y z
N MET A 1 -21.32 -1.97 4.83
CA MET A 1 -19.91 -2.07 5.28
C MET A 1 -19.38 -0.65 5.30
N ASP A 2 -18.71 -0.25 6.38
CA ASP A 2 -18.16 1.11 6.51
C ASP A 2 -16.99 1.31 5.53
N ILE A 3 -16.90 2.48 4.91
CA ILE A 3 -15.86 2.80 3.90
C ILE A 3 -14.49 2.67 4.55
N ASP A 4 -14.33 3.19 5.77
CA ASP A 4 -13.11 3.12 6.55
C ASP A 4 -12.73 1.67 6.88
N SER A 5 -13.71 0.82 7.21
CA SER A 5 -13.48 -0.60 7.44
C SER A 5 -13.00 -1.33 6.20
N THR A 6 -13.47 -0.93 5.01
CA THR A 6 -13.08 -1.55 3.74
C THR A 6 -11.68 -1.11 3.33
N ALA A 7 -11.39 0.19 3.44
CA ALA A 7 -10.06 0.75 3.19
C ALA A 7 -9.01 0.14 4.13
N ARG A 8 -9.33 -0.01 5.42
CA ARG A 8 -8.46 -0.69 6.40
C ARG A 8 -8.17 -2.14 6.02
N ALA A 9 -9.17 -2.88 5.54
CA ALA A 9 -8.96 -4.27 5.13
C ALA A 9 -7.97 -4.38 3.96
N ILE A 10 -8.06 -3.48 2.97
CA ILE A 10 -7.15 -3.44 1.83
C ILE A 10 -5.73 -3.03 2.27
N LEU A 11 -5.61 -2.02 3.14
CA LEU A 11 -4.33 -1.60 3.71
C LEU A 11 -3.66 -2.72 4.54
N LEU A 12 -4.44 -3.50 5.29
CA LEU A 12 -3.95 -4.67 6.00
C LEU A 12 -3.47 -5.76 5.04
N GLU A 13 -4.16 -5.97 3.91
CA GLU A 13 -3.71 -6.92 2.88
C GLU A 13 -2.38 -6.46 2.26
N LEU A 14 -2.23 -5.18 1.93
CA LEU A 14 -0.94 -4.61 1.48
C LEU A 14 0.16 -4.84 2.51
N ARG A 15 -0.12 -4.60 3.80
CA ARG A 15 0.83 -4.84 4.88
C ARG A 15 1.26 -6.31 4.97
N VAL A 16 0.33 -7.26 4.83
CA VAL A 16 0.65 -8.70 4.78
C VAL A 16 1.54 -9.03 3.58
N ARG A 17 1.31 -8.41 2.41
CA ARG A 17 2.19 -8.60 1.24
C ARG A 17 3.61 -8.11 1.51
N VAL A 18 3.76 -6.95 2.15
CA VAL A 18 5.07 -6.41 2.54
C VAL A 18 5.77 -7.31 3.56
N GLU A 19 5.02 -7.89 4.51
CA GLU A 19 5.59 -8.82 5.49
C GLU A 19 6.01 -10.17 4.89
N ALA A 20 5.26 -10.67 3.91
CA ALA A 20 5.56 -11.93 3.22
C ALA A 20 6.58 -11.78 2.08
N GLY A 21 6.82 -10.54 1.64
CA GLY A 21 7.78 -10.19 0.59
C GLY A 21 9.24 -10.26 1.05
N GLY A 22 10.15 -9.97 0.11
CA GLY A 22 11.56 -9.79 0.41
C GLY A 22 11.85 -8.42 1.04
N GLU A 23 13.12 -8.19 1.38
CA GLU A 23 13.59 -6.90 1.93
C GLU A 23 13.44 -5.74 0.94
N GLY A 24 13.31 -6.04 -0.35
CA GLY A 24 13.27 -5.08 -1.44
C GLY A 24 14.60 -4.95 -2.18
N GLY A 25 14.72 -3.89 -2.96
CA GLY A 25 15.84 -3.63 -3.85
C GLY A 25 16.48 -2.27 -3.59
N THR A 26 16.92 -1.60 -4.66
CA THR A 26 17.56 -0.27 -4.54
C THR A 26 16.54 0.84 -4.30
N TYR A 27 15.30 0.65 -4.77
CA TYR A 27 14.27 1.67 -4.78
C TYR A 27 13.09 1.35 -3.84
N GLY A 28 12.83 0.06 -3.59
CA GLY A 28 11.86 -0.36 -2.58
C GLY A 28 12.54 -0.84 -1.29
N ASP A 29 12.17 -0.25 -0.16
CA ASP A 29 12.57 -0.63 1.20
C ASP A 29 11.36 -1.14 2.00
N ARG A 30 11.47 -2.37 2.50
CA ARG A 30 10.44 -3.03 3.30
C ARG A 30 10.13 -2.29 4.60
N SER A 31 11.14 -1.78 5.31
CA SER A 31 10.97 -1.14 6.61
C SER A 31 10.25 0.21 6.48
N GLU A 32 10.54 0.96 5.42
CA GLU A 32 9.84 2.19 5.06
C GLU A 32 8.39 1.90 4.66
N ALA A 33 8.15 0.89 3.83
CA ALA A 33 6.80 0.50 3.42
C ALA A 33 5.91 0.09 4.61
N LEU A 34 6.44 -0.69 5.55
CA LEU A 34 5.72 -1.06 6.78
C LEU A 34 5.43 0.17 7.64
N ARG A 35 6.40 1.08 7.78
CA ARG A 35 6.24 2.32 8.56
C ARG A 35 5.12 3.20 7.99
N ASP A 36 5.07 3.37 6.67
CA ASP A 36 4.05 4.19 6.02
C ASP A 36 2.66 3.56 6.15
N LEU A 37 2.55 2.25 5.94
CA LEU A 37 1.31 1.50 6.12
C LEU A 37 0.81 1.57 7.57
N ASP A 38 1.69 1.36 8.55
CA ASP A 38 1.35 1.43 9.97
C ASP A 38 0.91 2.86 10.38
N ALA A 39 1.55 3.89 9.84
CA ALA A 39 1.17 5.28 10.07
C ALA A 39 -0.23 5.60 9.51
N ILE A 40 -0.58 5.06 8.34
CA ILE A 40 -1.91 5.21 7.73
C ILE A 40 -2.95 4.39 8.50
N LEU A 41 -2.62 3.17 8.93
CA LEU A 41 -3.52 2.33 9.71
C LEU A 41 -3.81 2.93 11.09
N ALA A 42 -2.84 3.59 11.71
CA ALA A 42 -3.03 4.31 12.98
C ALA A 42 -3.95 5.54 12.81
N ASN A 43 -3.82 6.27 11.70
CA ASN A 43 -4.63 7.43 11.40
C ASN A 43 -4.91 7.53 9.90
N LEU A 44 -6.11 7.09 9.49
CA LEU A 44 -6.52 7.08 8.09
C LEU A 44 -6.49 8.49 7.52
N SER A 45 -5.68 8.68 6.48
CA SER A 45 -5.58 9.94 5.75
C SER A 45 -5.57 9.66 4.25
N VAL A 46 -6.58 10.19 3.55
CA VAL A 46 -6.71 10.05 2.10
C VAL A 46 -5.49 10.61 1.37
N ASN A 47 -4.91 11.71 1.85
CA ASN A 47 -3.72 12.29 1.23
C ASN A 47 -2.50 11.37 1.36
N LYS A 48 -2.28 10.79 2.54
CA LYS A 48 -1.19 9.82 2.73
C LYS A 48 -1.41 8.55 1.90
N ILE A 49 -2.65 8.13 1.73
CA ILE A 49 -2.97 6.99 0.87
C ILE A 49 -2.66 7.32 -0.59
N ARG A 50 -2.99 8.52 -1.08
CA ARG A 50 -2.57 8.93 -2.43
C ARG A 50 -1.05 8.92 -2.59
N GLU A 51 -0.31 9.45 -1.62
CA GLU A 51 1.15 9.44 -1.64
C GLU A 51 1.72 8.02 -1.68
N LEU A 52 1.14 7.10 -0.90
CA LEU A 52 1.52 5.69 -0.86
C LEU A 52 1.31 4.97 -2.20
N LEU A 53 0.28 5.38 -2.96
CA LEU A 53 -0.10 4.76 -4.23
C LEU A 53 0.56 5.38 -5.46
N LEU A 54 1.43 6.40 -5.28
CA LEU A 54 2.11 7.01 -6.42
C LEU A 54 2.97 5.98 -7.17
N PRO A 55 3.11 6.10 -8.51
CA PRO A 55 3.92 5.18 -9.30
C PRO A 55 5.39 5.10 -8.91
N THR A 56 5.90 6.14 -8.24
CA THR A 56 7.27 6.25 -7.73
C THR A 56 7.35 6.10 -6.22
N ALA A 57 6.25 5.73 -5.56
CA ALA A 57 6.24 5.53 -4.11
C ALA A 57 7.03 4.28 -3.76
N ASN A 58 7.64 4.30 -2.57
CA ASN A 58 8.41 3.18 -2.04
C ASN A 58 7.65 1.84 -2.10
N LEU A 59 6.34 1.85 -1.79
CA LEU A 59 5.53 0.63 -1.81
C LEU A 59 5.36 0.05 -3.23
N GLN A 60 5.25 0.91 -4.24
CA GLN A 60 5.15 0.47 -5.64
C GLN A 60 6.47 -0.13 -6.12
N GLU A 61 7.60 0.55 -5.86
CA GLU A 61 8.94 0.03 -6.19
C GLU A 61 9.23 -1.30 -5.50
N LEU A 62 8.92 -1.39 -4.19
CA LEU A 62 9.05 -2.63 -3.42
C LEU A 62 8.21 -3.76 -4.01
N SER A 63 7.00 -3.46 -4.48
CA SER A 63 6.14 -4.46 -5.09
C SER A 63 6.70 -5.04 -6.38
N MET A 64 7.36 -4.20 -7.18
CA MET A 64 8.03 -4.62 -8.41
C MET A 64 9.27 -5.45 -8.08
N ASP A 65 10.11 -4.96 -7.16
CA ASP A 65 11.33 -5.63 -6.71
C ASP A 65 11.04 -7.03 -6.13
N CYS A 66 9.92 -7.17 -5.42
CA CYS A 66 9.50 -8.42 -4.79
C CYS A 66 8.56 -9.28 -5.66
N GLY A 67 8.29 -8.90 -6.91
CA GLY A 67 7.52 -9.70 -7.87
C GLY A 67 6.01 -9.77 -7.63
N TRP A 68 5.43 -8.86 -6.83
CA TRP A 68 3.98 -8.80 -6.56
C TRP A 68 3.32 -7.51 -7.07
N GLY A 69 3.97 -6.74 -7.95
CA GLY A 69 3.43 -5.48 -8.48
C GLY A 69 2.07 -5.57 -9.18
N GLY A 70 1.73 -6.71 -9.80
CA GLY A 70 0.37 -6.92 -10.32
C GLY A 70 -0.69 -6.92 -9.21
N GLN A 71 -0.38 -7.57 -8.08
CA GLN A 71 -1.27 -7.61 -6.92
C GLN A 71 -1.34 -6.26 -6.22
N PHE A 72 -0.23 -5.51 -6.20
CA PHE A 72 -0.26 -4.11 -5.76
C PHE A 72 -1.26 -3.31 -6.58
N ASN A 73 -1.17 -3.35 -7.91
CA ASN A 73 -2.06 -2.58 -8.79
C ASN A 73 -3.54 -2.93 -8.55
N ASP A 74 -3.85 -4.22 -8.36
CA ASP A 74 -5.21 -4.67 -8.05
C ASP A 74 -5.74 -4.13 -6.70
N LEU A 75 -4.87 -4.09 -5.67
CA LEU A 75 -5.22 -3.57 -4.35
C LEU A 75 -5.30 -2.05 -4.34
N ALA A 76 -4.38 -1.37 -5.05
CA ALA A 76 -4.38 0.08 -5.24
C ALA A 76 -5.68 0.53 -5.92
N ALA A 77 -6.05 -0.09 -7.04
CA ALA A 77 -7.29 0.24 -7.76
C ALA A 77 -8.55 0.00 -6.90
N LYS A 78 -8.58 -1.07 -6.07
CA LYS A 78 -9.67 -1.29 -5.11
C LYS A 78 -9.71 -0.20 -4.05
N LEU A 79 -8.55 0.22 -3.54
CA LEU A 79 -8.45 1.25 -2.51
C LEU A 79 -8.88 2.63 -3.04
N GLU A 80 -8.42 2.99 -4.24
CA GLU A 80 -8.80 4.23 -4.92
C GLU A 80 -10.30 4.32 -5.15
N LYS A 81 -10.91 3.22 -5.61
CA LYS A 81 -12.36 3.12 -5.82
C LYS A 81 -13.16 3.26 -4.51
N VAL A 82 -12.68 2.65 -3.41
CA VAL A 82 -13.34 2.74 -2.10
C VAL A 82 -13.30 4.17 -1.56
N LEU A 83 -12.20 4.89 -1.82
CA LEU A 83 -11.98 6.25 -1.30
C LEU A 83 -12.43 7.36 -2.27
N GLY A 84 -12.76 7.02 -3.52
CA GLY A 84 -13.14 7.99 -4.56
C GLY A 84 -12.00 8.91 -4.97
N ILE A 85 -10.79 8.36 -5.16
CA ILE A 85 -9.56 9.13 -5.40
C ILE A 85 -8.80 8.77 -6.68
N GLU A 86 -9.51 8.19 -7.64
CA GLU A 86 -9.02 7.87 -9.01
C GLU A 86 -8.38 9.07 -9.73
#